data_AF-A0A7J4L902-F1
#
_entry.id   AF-A0A7J4L902-F1
#
_cell.length_a   1.000
_cell.length_b   1.000
_cell.length_c   1.000
_cell.angle_alpha   90.00
_cell.angle_beta   90.00
_cell.angle_gamma   90.00
#
_symmetry.space_group_name_H-M   'P 1'
#
loop_
_entity.id
_entity.type
_entity.pdbx_description
1 polymer ?
#
loop_
_entity_poly.entity_id
_entity_poly.type
_entity_poly.pdbx_seq_one_letter_code
_entity_poly.pdbx_strand_id
1 'polypeptide(L)' 'MRSLNVVLLTGSTIRQGMVIKGGGKLTKEYRIEAAYCLLNSNDYARLGKPEKVKVKTEYGTVTVFAKEDAGM' A
#
# COMPACT_ATOMS: atom_id res chain seq x y z
N MET A 1 16.18 -11.96 -0.03
CA MET A 1 15.00 -11.07 -0.17
C MET A 1 14.17 -11.24 1.10
N ARG A 2 13.78 -10.16 1.79
CA ARG A 2 13.00 -10.27 3.05
C ARG A 2 11.51 -10.45 2.73
N SER A 3 10.81 -11.31 3.47
CA SER A 3 9.39 -11.59 3.30
C SER A 3 8.73 -11.88 4.64
N LEU A 4 7.45 -11.55 4.78
CA LEU A 4 6.64 -11.76 5.98
C LEU A 4 5.30 -12.41 5.58
N ASN A 5 4.81 -13.34 6.40
CA ASN A 5 3.44 -13.83 6.31
C ASN A 5 2.57 -12.95 7.19
N VAL A 6 1.52 -12.37 6.60
CA VAL A 6 0.65 -11.38 7.25
C VAL A 6 -0.80 -11.62 6.84
N VAL A 7 -1.73 -11.04 7.60
CA VAL A 7 -3.13 -10.92 7.17
C VAL A 7 -3.23 -9.70 6.25
N LEU A 8 -3.74 -9.90 5.03
CA LEU A 8 -3.98 -8.82 4.09
C LEU A 8 -5.37 -8.22 4.34
N LEU A 9 -5.40 -6.98 4.82
CA LEU A 9 -6.63 -6.19 4.94
C LEU A 9 -6.78 -5.28 3.72
N THR A 10 -7.98 -5.23 3.14
CA THR A 10 -8.31 -4.35 2.00
C THR A 10 -9.45 -3.40 2.39
N GLY A 11 -9.44 -2.21 1.80
CA GLY A 11 -10.42 -1.17 2.10
C GLY A 11 -10.25 0.04 1.20
N SER A 12 -11.02 1.10 1.46
CA SER A 12 -10.91 2.38 0.77
C SER A 12 -10.83 3.52 1.76
N THR A 13 -10.05 4.56 1.45
CA THR A 13 -10.01 5.79 2.24
C THR A 13 -10.87 6.88 1.62
N ILE A 14 -11.29 7.87 2.43
CA ILE A 14 -12.00 9.06 1.93
C ILE A 14 -11.14 9.79 0.88
N ARG A 15 -9.81 9.88 1.11
CA ARG A 15 -8.87 10.52 0.18
C ARG A 15 -8.78 9.78 -1.15
N GLN A 16 -8.72 8.45 -1.14
CA GLN A 16 -8.85 7.65 -2.36
C GLN A 16 -10.16 7.95 -3.10
N GLY A 17 -11.28 8.02 -2.40
CA GLY A 17 -12.57 8.40 -2.98
C GLY A 17 -12.51 9.75 -3.70
N MET A 18 -12.02 10.79 -3.02
CA MET A 18 -11.90 12.14 -3.59
C MET A 18 -10.99 12.16 -4.82
N VAL A 19 -9.80 11.53 -4.76
CA VAL A 19 -8.80 11.60 -5.83
C VAL A 19 -9.17 10.71 -7.03
N ILE A 20 -9.62 9.47 -6.78
CA ILE A 20 -9.87 8.46 -7.81
C ILE A 20 -11.26 8.64 -8.43
N LYS A 21 -12.29 8.83 -7.61
CA LYS A 21 -13.69 8.94 -8.07
C LYS A 21 -14.05 10.38 -8.46
N GLY A 22 -13.39 11.38 -7.88
CA GLY A 22 -13.59 12.80 -8.20
C GLY A 22 -12.98 13.29 -9.51
N GLY A 23 -12.44 12.39 -10.35
CA GLY A 23 -11.98 12.73 -11.71
C GLY A 23 -10.48 13.04 -11.84
N GLY A 24 -9.68 12.93 -10.78
CA GLY A 24 -8.23 13.18 -10.78
C GLY A 24 -7.37 12.11 -11.47
N LYS A 25 -7.91 11.32 -12.41
CA LYS A 25 -7.35 10.05 -12.91
C LYS A 25 -5.98 10.14 -13.61
N LEU A 26 -5.49 11.34 -13.88
CA LEU A 26 -4.21 11.60 -14.55
C LEU A 26 -3.20 12.37 -13.69
N THR A 27 -3.51 12.59 -12.41
CA THR A 27 -2.59 13.32 -11.53
C THR A 27 -1.58 12.39 -10.87
N LYS A 28 -0.47 12.96 -10.39
CA LYS A 28 0.52 12.21 -9.60
C LYS A 28 -0.11 11.68 -8.30
N GLU A 29 -1.04 12.43 -7.71
CA GLU A 29 -1.76 11.98 -6.51
C GLU A 29 -2.55 10.71 -6.79
N TYR A 30 -3.21 10.59 -7.95
CA TYR A 30 -3.93 9.37 -8.31
C TYR A 30 -3.04 8.14 -8.28
N ARG A 31 -1.84 8.22 -8.88
CA ARG A 31 -0.91 7.09 -8.94
C ARG A 31 -0.51 6.60 -7.55
N ILE A 32 -0.32 7.53 -6.61
CA ILE A 32 0.09 7.22 -5.25
C ILE A 32 -1.09 6.68 -4.43
N GLU A 33 -2.27 7.30 -4.56
CA GLU A 33 -3.45 6.90 -3.78
C GLU A 33 -4.09 5.60 -4.28
N ALA A 34 -3.98 5.29 -5.57
CA ALA A 34 -4.55 4.07 -6.14
C ALA A 34 -3.77 2.80 -5.80
N ALA A 35 -2.51 2.89 -5.36
CA ALA A 35 -1.63 1.73 -5.27
C ALA A 35 -0.62 1.80 -4.12
N TYR A 36 -1.12 1.83 -2.87
CA TYR A 36 -0.27 1.74 -1.68
C TYR A 36 -0.76 0.70 -0.68
N CYS A 37 0.15 0.23 0.16
CA CYS A 37 -0.10 -0.65 1.31
C CYS A 37 0.44 0.02 2.57
N LEU A 38 -0.36 0.00 3.63
CA LEU A 38 0.03 0.43 4.97
C LEU A 38 0.66 -0.76 5.70
N LEU A 39 1.80 -0.51 6.32
CA LEU A 39 2.55 -1.49 7.11
C LEU A 39 2.68 -0.92 8.52
N ASN A 40 2.36 -1.73 9.53
CA ASN A 40 2.68 -1.36 10.91
C ASN A 40 4.19 -1.12 11.04
N SER A 41 4.56 -0.31 12.03
CA SER A 41 5.94 0.18 12.17
C SER A 41 6.96 -0.96 12.30
N ASN A 42 6.61 -2.04 13.01
CA ASN A 42 7.50 -3.18 13.21
C ASN A 42 7.76 -3.96 11.92
N ASP A 43 6.72 -4.29 11.15
CA ASP A 43 6.87 -5.02 9.89
C ASP A 43 7.55 -4.15 8.81
N TYR A 44 7.28 -2.85 8.80
CA TYR A 44 7.98 -1.93 7.91
C TYR A 44 9.49 -1.89 8.20
N ALA A 45 9.87 -1.85 9.48
CA ALA A 45 11.27 -1.94 9.90
C ALA A 45 11.89 -3.30 9.56
N ARG A 46 11.19 -4.42 9.78
CA ARG A 46 11.65 -5.77 9.44
C ARG A 46 11.87 -5.96 7.94
N LEU A 47 11.09 -5.28 7.10
CA LEU A 47 11.29 -5.28 5.65
C LEU A 47 12.43 -4.35 5.20
N GLY A 48 12.95 -3.49 6.09
CA GLY A 48 14.02 -2.55 5.80
C GLY A 48 13.54 -1.23 5.19
N LYS A 49 12.32 -0.79 5.54
CA LYS A 49 11.71 0.47 5.12
C LYS A 49 11.74 0.70 3.59
N PRO A 50 11.25 -0.24 2.78
CA PRO A 50 11.29 -0.10 1.33
C PRO A 50 10.33 1.00 0.83
N GLU A 51 10.58 1.55 -0.36
CA GLU A 51 9.63 2.44 -1.05
C GLU A 51 8.43 1.66 -1.62
N LYS A 52 8.66 0.39 -2.01
CA LYS A 52 7.66 -0.48 -2.62
C LYS A 52 7.73 -1.87 -2.04
N VAL A 53 6.57 -2.52 -1.93
CA VAL A 53 6.44 -3.91 -1.49
C VAL A 53 5.73 -4.73 -2.55
N LYS A 54 6.14 -6.00 -2.65
CA LYS A 54 5.43 -7.01 -3.44
C LYS A 54 4.49 -7.77 -2.52
N VAL A 55 3.20 -7.67 -2.78
CA VAL A 55 2.16 -8.46 -2.11
C VAL A 55 1.92 -9.72 -2.94
N LYS A 56 1.98 -10.89 -2.31
CA LYS A 56 1.75 -12.19 -2.93
C LYS A 56 0.63 -12.91 -2.21
N THR A 57 -0.34 -13.41 -2.98
CA THR A 57 -1.39 -14.32 -2.54
C THR A 57 -1.35 -15.58 -3.39
N GLU A 58 -2.23 -16.54 -3.13
CA GLU A 58 -2.42 -17.71 -4.01
C GLU A 58 -2.96 -17.33 -5.40
N TYR A 59 -3.70 -16.22 -5.50
CA TYR A 59 -4.32 -15.75 -6.74
C TYR A 59 -3.39 -14.92 -7.62
N GLY A 60 -2.31 -14.37 -7.06
CA GLY A 60 -1.39 -13.55 -7.84
C GLY A 60 -0.44 -12.68 -7.03
N THR A 61 0.22 -11.77 -7.72
CA THR A 61 1.17 -10.83 -7.13
C THR A 61 1.00 -9.43 -7.68
N VAL A 62 1.15 -8.43 -6.82
CA VAL A 62 1.14 -7.02 -7.21
C VAL A 62 2.26 -6.28 -6.47
N THR A 63 2.82 -5.25 -7.12
CA THR A 63 3.79 -4.34 -6.48
C THR A 63 3.12 -2.99 -6.25
N VAL A 64 3.17 -2.52 -5.01
CA VAL A 64 2.51 -1.27 -4.56
C VAL A 64 3.50 -0.42 -3.76
N PHE A 65 3.21 0.87 -3.59
CA PHE A 65 3.96 1.73 -2.69
C PHE A 65 3.79 1.28 -1.24
N ALA A 66 4.86 1.36 -0.47
CA ALA A 66 4.84 1.08 0.96
C ALA A 66 4.72 2.38 1.74
N LYS A 67 3.85 2.42 2.74
CA LYS A 67 3.71 3.52 3.67
C LYS A 67 3.70 2.95 5.09
N GLU A 68 4.47 3.55 5.99
CA GLU A 68 4.40 3.25 7.41
C GLU A 68 3.07 3.78 7.97
N ASP A 69 2.37 2.95 8.72
CA ASP A 69 1.26 3.38 9.54
C ASP A 69 1.76 3.54 10.98
N ALA A 70 1.95 4.79 11.40
CA ALA A 70 2.40 5.10 12.75
C ALA A 70 1.29 4.90 13.81
N GLY A 71 0.05 4.65 13.38
CA GLY A 71 -1.10 4.40 14.25
C GLY A 71 -1.35 2.93 14.57
N MET A 72 -0.58 2.00 14.00
CA MET A 72 -0.66 0.55 14.21
C MET A 72 0.69 -0.10 14.50
#